data_AF-A0A947WUK4-F1
#
_entry.id   AF-A0A947WUK4-F1
#
_cell.length_a   1.000
_cell.length_b   1.000
_cell.length_c   1.000
_cell.angle_alpha   90.00
_cell.angle_beta   90.00
_cell.angle_gamma   90.00
#
_symmetry.space_group_name_H-M   'P 1'
#
loop_
_entity.id
_entity.type
_entity.pdbx_description
1 polymer ?
#
loop_
_entity_poly.entity_id
_entity_poly.type
_entity_poly.pdbx_seq_one_letter_code
_entity_poly.pdbx_strand_id
1 'polypeptide(L)'
;MNINPKHPGRKRKHHISCYLDDKEYIAFRDNRSKTYYSQSEYIRKCVLDKKITVIPGIRDLIIDLKRIGNNLNQLTYKVNAGEVTVLGDNLKEIKDDLSIAWDGLFGVIKKVK
;
A
#
# COMPACT_ATOMS: atom_id res chain seq x y z
N MET A 1 -33.79 -21.95 -7.68
CA MET A 1 -33.00 -21.38 -8.81
C MET A 1 -31.67 -20.90 -8.25
N ASN A 2 -30.57 -21.57 -8.59
CA ASN A 2 -29.26 -21.33 -8.00
C ASN A 2 -28.58 -20.16 -8.74
N ILE A 3 -28.62 -18.97 -8.16
CA ILE A 3 -28.00 -17.77 -8.73
C ILE A 3 -26.58 -17.68 -8.18
N ASN A 4 -25.64 -18.40 -8.80
CA ASN A 4 -24.23 -18.16 -8.54
C ASN A 4 -23.85 -16.83 -9.21
N PRO A 5 -23.44 -15.79 -8.47
CA PRO A 5 -23.06 -14.52 -9.08
C PRO A 5 -21.85 -14.74 -9.99
N LYS A 6 -22.06 -14.64 -11.31
CA LYS A 6 -21.00 -14.67 -12.32
C LYS A 6 -19.88 -13.72 -11.88
N HIS A 7 -18.71 -14.27 -11.59
CA HIS A 7 -17.52 -13.46 -11.34
C HIS A 7 -17.37 -12.45 -12.47
N PRO A 8 -17.20 -11.14 -12.17
CA PRO A 8 -17.09 -10.13 -13.21
C PRO A 8 -15.94 -10.49 -14.15
N GLY A 9 -16.20 -10.37 -15.46
CA GLY A 9 -15.24 -10.71 -16.49
C GLY A 9 -13.91 -10.01 -16.26
N ARG A 10 -12.79 -10.74 -16.46
CA ARG A 10 -11.45 -10.22 -16.17
C ARG A 10 -11.19 -8.97 -17.01
N LYS A 11 -10.95 -7.82 -16.35
CA LYS A 11 -10.63 -6.54 -17.01
C LYS A 11 -9.41 -6.63 -17.93
N ARG A 12 -8.44 -7.48 -17.59
CA ARG A 12 -7.18 -7.69 -18.33
C ARG A 12 -7.23 -9.04 -19.04
N LYS A 13 -7.37 -9.00 -20.37
CA LYS A 13 -7.63 -10.18 -21.22
C LYS A 13 -6.37 -10.82 -21.80
N HIS A 14 -5.28 -10.08 -21.93
CA HIS A 14 -4.03 -10.55 -22.54
C HIS A 14 -3.01 -10.96 -21.48
N HIS A 15 -2.32 -12.08 -21.71
CA HIS A 15 -1.24 -12.60 -20.87
C HIS A 15 0.10 -12.49 -21.61
N ILE A 16 1.15 -12.06 -20.89
CA ILE A 16 2.51 -11.96 -21.41
C ILE A 16 3.39 -12.78 -20.47
N SER A 17 4.14 -13.72 -21.04
CA SER A 17 5.17 -14.49 -20.37
C SER A 17 6.51 -14.24 -21.06
N CYS A 18 7.57 -14.05 -20.28
CA CYS A 18 8.93 -14.00 -20.77
C CYS A 18 9.79 -15.02 -20.01
N TYR A 19 10.73 -15.63 -20.72
CA TYR A 19 11.83 -16.36 -20.10
C TYR A 19 12.94 -15.36 -19.79
N LEU A 20 13.61 -15.57 -18.66
CA LEU A 20 14.70 -14.73 -18.17
C LEU A 20 15.89 -15.65 -17.91
N ASP A 21 17.08 -15.20 -18.25
CA ASP A 21 18.32 -15.84 -17.79
C ASP A 21 18.51 -15.62 -16.27
N ASP A 22 19.39 -16.40 -15.63
CA ASP A 22 19.61 -16.33 -14.18
C ASP A 22 19.97 -14.92 -13.70
N LYS A 23 20.82 -14.23 -14.47
CA LYS A 23 21.21 -12.84 -14.19
C LYS A 23 20.03 -11.88 -14.28
N GLU A 24 19.20 -12.05 -15.30
CA GLU A 24 18.01 -11.21 -15.52
C GLU A 24 16.95 -11.46 -14.45
N TYR A 25 16.79 -12.71 -14.02
CA TYR A 25 15.88 -13.09 -12.95
C TYR A 25 16.28 -12.49 -11.60
N ILE A 26 17.57 -12.54 -11.27
CA ILE A 26 18.11 -11.91 -10.05
C ILE A 26 17.86 -10.40 -10.09
N ALA A 27 18.21 -9.73 -11.19
CA ALA A 27 18.00 -8.29 -11.35
C ALA A 27 16.50 -7.93 -11.25
N PHE A 28 15.62 -8.73 -11.86
CA PHE A 28 14.17 -8.56 -11.76
C PHE A 28 13.68 -8.66 -10.31
N ARG A 29 14.13 -9.70 -9.58
CA ARG A 29 13.74 -9.95 -8.19
C ARG A 29 14.20 -8.80 -7.29
N ASP A 30 15.43 -8.34 -7.46
CA ASP A 30 16.01 -7.25 -6.65
C ASP A 30 15.35 -5.91 -6.92
N ASN A 31 15.09 -5.59 -8.19
CA ASN A 31 14.41 -4.34 -8.52
C ASN A 31 12.96 -4.34 -8.06
N ARG A 32 12.28 -5.49 -8.15
CA ARG A 32 10.92 -5.65 -7.64
C ARG A 32 10.88 -5.55 -6.12
N SER A 33 11.82 -6.17 -5.40
CA SER A 33 11.83 -6.20 -3.92
C SER A 33 11.97 -4.80 -3.31
N LYS A 34 12.60 -3.87 -4.03
CA LYS A 34 12.72 -2.46 -3.65
C LYS A 34 11.43 -1.67 -3.85
N THR A 35 10.41 -2.23 -4.51
CA THR A 35 9.11 -1.60 -4.72
C THR A 35 8.01 -2.25 -3.88
N TYR A 36 6.87 -1.57 -3.75
CA TYR A 36 5.67 -2.14 -3.13
C TYR A 36 4.76 -2.88 -4.13
N TYR A 37 5.16 -2.99 -5.40
CA TYR A 37 4.31 -3.50 -6.47
C TYR A 37 4.24 -5.04 -6.49
N SER A 38 3.06 -5.56 -6.81
CA SER A 38 2.91 -6.97 -7.20
C SER A 38 3.70 -7.24 -8.49
N GLN A 39 4.08 -8.50 -8.76
CA GLN A 39 4.87 -8.85 -9.95
C GLN A 39 4.24 -8.33 -11.25
N SER A 40 2.94 -8.58 -11.42
CA SER A 40 2.20 -8.14 -12.60
C SER A 40 2.06 -6.63 -12.69
N GLU A 41 2.05 -5.92 -11.57
CA GLU A 41 1.97 -4.46 -11.55
C GLU A 41 3.32 -3.81 -11.84
N TYR A 42 4.38 -4.38 -11.29
CA TYR A 42 5.76 -4.01 -11.57
C TYR A 42 6.07 -4.16 -13.07
N ILE A 43 5.79 -5.33 -13.65
CA ILE A 43 5.99 -5.59 -15.09
C ILE A 43 5.19 -4.60 -15.93
N ARG A 44 3.92 -4.34 -15.59
CA ARG A 44 3.10 -3.36 -16.32
C ARG A 44 3.68 -1.95 -16.25
N LYS A 45 4.23 -1.54 -15.11
CA LYS A 45 4.87 -0.22 -14.97
C LYS A 45 6.15 -0.12 -15.80
N CYS A 46 6.94 -1.19 -15.88
CA CYS A 46 8.11 -1.26 -16.75
C CYS A 46 7.71 -1.14 -18.23
N VAL A 47 6.67 -1.87 -18.67
CA VAL A 47 6.23 -1.87 -20.08
C VAL A 47 5.58 -0.55 -20.50
N LEU A 48 4.87 0.13 -19.59
CA LEU A 48 4.18 1.40 -19.88
C LEU A 48 5.08 2.64 -19.73
N ASP A 49 6.40 2.45 -19.76
CA ASP A 49 7.44 3.49 -19.80
C ASP A 49 7.32 4.56 -18.69
N LYS A 50 6.96 4.13 -17.48
CA LYS A 50 7.00 5.00 -16.29
C LYS A 50 8.32 4.79 -15.57
N LYS A 51 9.13 5.84 -15.46
CA LYS A 51 10.31 5.88 -14.59
C LYS A 51 9.93 5.38 -13.19
N ILE A 52 10.38 4.18 -12.82
CA ILE A 52 10.12 3.61 -11.50
C ILE A 52 11.13 4.24 -10.54
N THR A 53 10.76 5.39 -9.96
CA THR A 53 11.56 5.99 -8.88
C THR A 53 11.37 5.15 -7.62
N VAL A 54 12.39 4.35 -7.31
CA VAL A 54 12.50 3.68 -6.02
C VAL A 54 12.92 4.73 -4.99
N ILE A 55 12.05 5.00 -4.02
CA ILE A 55 12.39 5.84 -2.87
C ILE A 55 12.69 4.91 -1.71
N PRO A 56 13.96 4.80 -1.28
CA PRO A 56 14.32 4.00 -0.12
C PRO A 56 13.49 4.41 1.10
N GLY A 57 13.01 3.43 1.88
CA GLY A 57 12.24 3.68 3.11
C GLY A 57 10.73 3.92 2.93
N ILE A 58 10.23 4.22 1.72
CA ILE A 58 8.76 4.36 1.50
C ILE A 58 8.01 3.06 1.78
N ARG A 59 8.62 1.92 1.46
CA ARG A 59 8.00 0.62 1.68
C ARG A 59 7.77 0.37 3.17
N ASP A 60 8.77 0.65 3.98
CA ASP A 60 8.73 0.45 5.43
C ASP A 60 7.73 1.43 6.06
N LEU A 61 7.74 2.69 5.61
CA LEU A 61 6.75 3.70 6.01
C LEU A 61 5.31 3.27 5.71
N ILE A 62 5.03 2.67 4.54
CA ILE A 62 3.69 2.16 4.20
C ILE A 62 3.30 0.99 5.10
N ILE A 63 4.24 0.12 5.46
CA ILE A 63 4.00 -1.01 6.35
C ILE A 63 3.67 -0.51 7.76
N ASP A 64 4.42 0.47 8.26
CA ASP A 64 4.19 1.06 9.58
C ASP A 64 2.87 1.84 9.64
N LEU A 65 2.54 2.60 8.58
CA LEU A 65 1.25 3.27 8.47
C LEU A 65 0.08 2.27 8.50
N LYS A 66 0.22 1.11 7.85
CA LYS A 66 -0.79 0.04 7.92
C LYS A 66 -0.93 -0.53 9.33
N ARG A 67 0.17 -0.70 10.06
CA ARG A 67 0.14 -1.15 11.45
C ARG A 67 -0.56 -0.14 12.35
N ILE A 68 -0.25 1.14 12.21
CA ILE A 68 -0.90 2.23 12.94
C ILE A 68 -2.40 2.25 12.64
N GLY A 69 -2.79 2.20 11.36
CA GLY A 69 -4.20 2.16 10.96
C GLY A 69 -4.96 0.94 11.50
N ASN A 70 -4.32 -0.23 11.53
CA ASN A 70 -4.92 -1.43 12.13
C ASN A 70 -5.10 -1.29 13.65
N ASN A 71 -4.11 -0.76 14.35
CA ASN A 71 -4.20 -0.52 15.79
C ASN A 71 -5.30 0.50 16.11
N LEU A 72 -5.41 1.57 15.30
CA LEU A 72 -6.48 2.56 15.43
C LEU A 72 -7.86 1.92 15.21
N ASN A 73 -8.03 1.09 14.18
CA ASN A 73 -9.28 0.36 13.95
C ASN A 73 -9.67 -0.53 15.13
N GLN A 74 -8.70 -1.21 15.75
CA GLN A 74 -8.94 -2.03 16.93
C GLN A 74 -9.35 -1.20 18.15
N LEU A 75 -8.70 -0.05 18.36
CA LEU A 75 -9.08 0.89 19.43
C LEU A 75 -10.49 1.44 19.21
N THR A 76 -10.82 1.89 18.00
CA THR A 76 -12.18 2.35 17.66
C THR A 76 -13.22 1.26 17.89
N TYR A 77 -12.91 0.02 17.51
CA TYR A 77 -13.80 -1.12 17.75
C TYR A 77 -14.06 -1.34 19.25
N LYS A 78 -12.99 -1.35 20.08
CA LYS A 78 -13.11 -1.53 21.54
C LYS A 78 -13.87 -0.40 22.21
N VAL A 79 -13.69 0.83 21.74
CA VAL A 79 -14.44 1.99 22.24
C VAL A 79 -15.93 1.87 21.88
N ASN A 80 -16.24 1.53 20.62
CA ASN A 80 -17.62 1.35 20.18
C ASN A 80 -18.32 0.15 20.85
N ALA A 81 -17.57 -0.89 21.21
CA ALA A 81 -18.05 -2.03 21.98
C ALA A 81 -18.27 -1.72 23.46
N GLY A 82 -17.88 -0.52 23.93
CA GLY A 82 -17.97 -0.12 25.34
C GLY A 82 -16.94 -0.80 26.25
N GLU A 83 -15.96 -1.52 25.70
CA GLU A 83 -14.91 -2.21 26.45
C GLU A 83 -13.83 -1.24 26.98
N VAL A 84 -13.68 -0.08 26.33
CA VAL A 84 -12.69 0.94 26.68
C VAL A 84 -13.33 2.32 26.61
N THR A 85 -13.26 3.07 27.71
CA THR A 85 -13.67 4.47 27.76
C THR A 85 -12.49 5.38 27.41
N VAL A 86 -12.65 6.23 26.40
CA VAL A 86 -11.64 7.27 26.09
C VAL A 86 -11.79 8.37 27.13
N LEU A 87 -10.74 8.62 27.92
CA LEU A 87 -10.70 9.69 28.92
C LEU A 87 -9.87 10.87 28.38
N GLY A 88 -10.42 12.08 28.49
CA GLY A 88 -9.73 13.34 28.20
C GLY A 88 -9.52 13.65 26.72
N ASP A 89 -8.64 14.62 26.45
CA ASP A 89 -8.35 15.17 25.12
C ASP A 89 -7.37 14.31 24.29
N ASN A 90 -6.94 13.15 24.80
CA ASN A 90 -5.91 12.29 24.16
C ASN A 90 -6.25 11.90 22.71
N LEU A 91 -7.54 11.69 22.40
CA LEU A 91 -7.95 11.34 21.03
C LEU A 91 -7.84 12.54 20.07
N LYS A 92 -7.97 13.76 20.60
CA LYS A 92 -7.83 14.99 19.85
C LYS A 92 -6.36 15.27 19.53
N GLU A 93 -5.46 15.08 20.49
CA GLU A 93 -4.01 15.16 20.27
C GLU A 93 -3.53 14.12 19.24
N ILE A 94 -3.95 12.85 19.37
CA ILE A 94 -3.60 11.80 18.39
C ILE A 94 -4.09 12.16 16.98
N LYS A 95 -5.28 12.75 16.88
CA LYS A 95 -5.84 13.20 15.59
C LYS A 95 -4.99 14.34 14.99
N ASP A 96 -4.59 15.30 15.82
CA ASP A 96 -3.80 16.45 15.37
C ASP A 96 -2.39 16.02 14.93
N ASP A 97 -1.73 15.14 15.68
CA ASP A 97 -0.43 14.56 15.31
C ASP A 97 -0.48 13.75 14.01
N LEU A 98 -1.55 12.96 13.83
CA LEU A 98 -1.79 12.23 12.58
C LEU A 98 -2.02 13.19 11.40
N SER A 99 -2.69 14.31 11.62
CA SER A 99 -2.91 15.33 10.59
C SER A 99 -1.58 15.98 10.17
N ILE A 100 -0.72 16.33 11.14
CA ILE A 100 0.60 16.91 10.88
C ILE A 100 1.48 15.92 10.09
N ALA A 101 1.50 14.65 10.50
CA ALA A 101 2.24 13.61 9.80
C ALA A 101 1.72 13.41 8.36
N TRP A 102 0.41 13.48 8.16
CA TRP A 102 -0.22 13.39 6.85
C TRP A 102 0.16 14.56 5.94
N ASP A 103 0.14 15.79 6.45
CA ASP A 103 0.53 16.99 5.69
C ASP A 103 2.01 16.94 5.27
N GLY A 104 2.89 16.47 6.17
CA GLY A 104 4.29 16.23 5.87
C GLY A 104 4.49 15.20 4.76
N LEU A 105 3.79 14.06 4.86
CA LEU A 105 3.81 13.01 3.84
C LEU A 105 3.31 13.52 2.48
N PHE A 106 2.21 14.28 2.48
CA PHE A 106 1.60 14.82 1.27
C PHE A 106 2.54 15.82 0.57
N GLY A 107 3.28 16.61 1.35
CA GLY A 107 4.32 17.50 0.86
C GLY A 107 5.46 16.75 0.14
N VAL A 108 5.91 15.62 0.69
CA VAL A 108 6.92 14.77 0.04
C VAL A 108 6.37 14.13 -1.23
N ILE A 109 5.15 13.59 -1.20
CA ILE A 109 4.52 12.94 -2.36
C ILE A 109 4.32 13.92 -3.51
N LYS A 110 3.96 15.18 -3.24
CA LYS A 110 3.86 16.23 -4.29
C LYS A 110 5.17 16.50 -5.00
N LYS A 111 6.31 16.40 -4.30
CA LYS A 111 7.66 16.65 -4.87
C LYS A 111 8.18 15.48 -5.73
N VAL A 112 7.53 14.32 -5.66
CA VAL A 112 7.91 13.11 -6.40
C VAL A 112 7.17 13.01 -7.75
N LYS A 113 6.22 13.91 -8.02
CA LYS A 113 5.47 13.97 -9.28
C LYS A 113 6.22 14.70 -10.39
#